data_AF-A0A352DST3-F1
#
_entry.id   AF-A0A352DST3-F1
#
_cell.length_a   1.000
_cell.length_b   1.000
_cell.length_c   1.000
_cell.angle_alpha   90.00
_cell.angle_beta   90.00
_cell.angle_gamma   90.00
#
_symmetry.space_group_name_H-M   'P 1'
#
loop_
_entity.id
_entity.type
_entity.pdbx_description
1 polymer ?
#
loop_
_entity_poly.entity_id
_entity_poly.type
_entity_poly.pdbx_seq_one_letter_code
_entity_poly.pdbx_strand_id
1 'polypeptide(L)'
;MALVIACGAVRTHAADASPEAIDLAIDLLRDEDPGRRAIGMEAVRHGVRGPVATRRFAELLAQVDAGRQAALLAALAERGDVAAVPATTAIVAAATDPAVRGAAYRVLGTLGGAAEVPVLVGGLAMPGAEQAAALRALQMIRGPQAAAAIREAAASA
;
A
#
# COMPACT_ATOMS: atom_id res chain seq x y z
N MET A 1 30.21 -34.78 28.64
CA MET A 1 30.45 -33.42 28.11
C MET A 1 29.46 -33.20 26.98
N ALA A 2 28.25 -32.75 27.31
CA ALA A 2 27.15 -32.59 26.35
C ALA A 2 27.27 -31.23 25.66
N LEU A 3 27.64 -31.24 24.38
CA LEU A 3 27.68 -30.06 23.54
C LEU A 3 26.26 -29.82 23.00
N VAL A 4 25.52 -28.94 23.67
CA VAL A 4 24.25 -28.40 23.17
C VAL A 4 24.58 -27.36 22.10
N ILE A 5 24.53 -27.76 20.83
CA ILE A 5 24.55 -26.81 19.72
C ILE A 5 23.14 -26.24 19.60
N ALA A 6 22.93 -25.09 20.24
CA ALA A 6 21.77 -24.27 20.03
C ALA A 6 21.81 -23.76 18.57
N CYS A 7 21.03 -24.41 17.70
CA CYS A 7 20.78 -23.95 16.35
C CYS A 7 19.93 -22.67 16.43
N GLY A 8 20.61 -21.54 16.60
CA GLY A 8 20.00 -20.22 16.53
C GLY A 8 19.37 -20.05 15.16
N ALA A 9 18.06 -19.76 15.13
CA ALA A 9 17.33 -19.42 13.93
C ALA A 9 18.04 -18.25 13.23
N VAL A 10 18.72 -18.54 12.12
CA VAL A 10 19.16 -17.53 11.17
C VAL A 10 17.89 -16.92 10.58
N ARG A 11 17.46 -15.81 11.18
CA ARG A 11 16.63 -14.83 10.49
C ARG A 11 17.51 -14.28 9.38
N THR A 12 17.38 -14.81 8.17
CA THR A 12 17.95 -14.18 6.99
C THR A 12 17.33 -12.79 6.90
N HIS A 13 18.08 -11.76 7.29
CA HIS A 13 17.81 -10.40 6.85
C HIS A 13 17.89 -10.49 5.32
N ALA A 14 16.74 -10.44 4.63
CA ALA A 14 16.77 -10.11 3.22
C ALA A 14 17.52 -8.77 3.18
N ALA A 15 18.70 -8.74 2.56
CA ALA A 15 19.46 -7.52 2.43
C ALA A 15 18.51 -6.49 1.80
N ASP A 16 18.39 -5.32 2.44
CA ASP A 16 17.61 -4.22 1.87
C ASP A 16 18.09 -3.99 0.43
N ALA A 17 17.15 -3.71 -0.47
CA ALA A 17 17.51 -3.42 -1.85
C ALA A 17 18.53 -2.28 -1.89
N SER A 18 19.53 -2.40 -2.76
CA SER A 18 20.54 -1.36 -2.90
C SER A 18 19.90 -0.05 -3.37
N PRO A 19 20.43 1.12 -2.96
CA PRO A 19 19.94 2.41 -3.44
C PRO A 19 19.87 2.49 -4.96
N GLU A 20 20.86 1.93 -5.67
CA GLU A 20 20.92 1.93 -7.12
C GLU A 20 19.78 1.12 -7.77
N ALA A 21 19.40 -0.01 -7.16
CA ALA A 21 18.27 -0.80 -7.64
C ALA A 21 16.93 -0.07 -7.42
N ILE A 22 16.80 0.66 -6.32
CA ILE A 22 15.63 1.49 -6.04
C ILE A 22 15.55 2.64 -7.05
N ASP A 23 16.65 3.35 -7.27
CA ASP A 23 16.71 4.50 -8.18
C ASP A 23 16.46 4.06 -9.63
N LEU A 24 17.03 2.95 -10.08
CA LEU A 24 16.76 2.39 -11.41
C LEU A 24 15.27 2.04 -11.60
N ALA A 25 14.63 1.44 -10.60
CA ALA A 25 13.21 1.14 -10.66
C ALA A 25 12.35 2.41 -10.73
N ILE A 26 12.72 3.46 -10.00
CA ILE A 26 12.05 4.77 -10.04
C ILE A 26 12.20 5.43 -11.42
N ASP A 27 13.39 5.38 -12.00
CA ASP A 27 13.64 5.92 -13.34
C ASP A 27 12.79 5.20 -14.39
N LEU A 28 12.73 3.86 -14.32
CA LEU A 28 11.87 3.07 -15.19
C LEU A 28 10.39 3.41 -15.01
N LEU A 29 9.91 3.61 -13.78
CA LEU A 29 8.51 4.01 -13.52
C LEU A 29 8.15 5.38 -14.12
N ARG A 30 9.13 6.29 -14.22
CA ARG A 30 8.95 7.65 -14.76
C ARG A 30 9.15 7.74 -16.26
N ASP A 31 9.70 6.71 -16.88
CA ASP A 31 10.03 6.70 -18.30
C ASP A 31 8.80 6.98 -19.18
N GLU A 32 8.99 7.64 -20.33
CA GLU A 32 7.88 7.90 -21.26
C GLU A 32 7.55 6.69 -22.15
N ASP A 33 8.47 5.75 -22.29
CA ASP A 33 8.21 4.48 -22.98
C ASP A 33 7.35 3.54 -22.11
N PRO A 34 6.18 3.09 -22.60
CA PRO A 34 5.31 2.18 -21.84
C PRO A 34 5.96 0.83 -21.50
N GLY A 35 6.84 0.32 -22.36
CA GLY A 35 7.55 -0.95 -22.14
C GLY A 35 8.52 -0.83 -20.96
N ARG A 36 9.28 0.26 -20.91
CA ARG A 36 10.21 0.57 -19.81
C ARG A 36 9.46 0.82 -18.50
N ARG A 37 8.32 1.54 -18.53
CA ARG A 37 7.45 1.66 -17.35
C ARG A 37 6.93 0.32 -16.85
N ALA A 38 6.58 -0.60 -17.74
CA ALA A 38 6.13 -1.94 -17.34
C ALA A 38 7.21 -2.70 -16.56
N ILE A 39 8.49 -2.53 -16.91
CA ILE A 39 9.62 -3.09 -16.16
C ILE A 39 9.71 -2.44 -14.77
N GLY A 40 9.56 -1.11 -14.67
CA GLY A 40 9.51 -0.41 -13.38
C GLY A 40 8.37 -0.92 -12.49
N MET A 41 7.18 -1.12 -13.06
CA MET A 41 6.03 -1.70 -12.35
C MET A 41 6.29 -3.13 -11.87
N GLU A 42 7.02 -3.93 -12.65
CA GLU A 42 7.43 -5.28 -12.27
C GLU A 42 8.45 -5.26 -11.12
N ALA A 43 9.36 -4.28 -11.12
CA ALA A 43 10.27 -4.06 -10.01
C ALA A 43 9.53 -3.70 -8.71
N VAL A 44 8.43 -2.94 -8.79
CA VAL A 44 7.57 -2.63 -7.62
C VAL A 44 6.90 -3.89 -7.08
N ARG A 45 6.25 -4.67 -7.94
CA ARG A 45 5.49 -5.86 -7.51
C ARG A 45 6.40 -6.97 -7.00
N HIS A 46 7.48 -7.26 -7.73
CA HIS A 46 8.20 -8.51 -7.57
C HIS A 46 9.72 -8.39 -7.36
N GLY A 47 10.35 -7.33 -7.88
CA GLY A 47 11.82 -7.20 -7.92
C GLY A 47 12.44 -6.60 -6.66
N VAL A 48 12.32 -5.28 -6.49
CA VAL A 48 13.10 -4.50 -5.51
C VAL A 48 12.39 -4.54 -4.15
N ARG A 49 12.84 -5.40 -3.24
CA ARG A 49 12.17 -5.66 -1.95
C ARG A 49 12.64 -4.75 -0.80
N GLY A 50 11.89 -4.77 0.29
CA GLY A 50 12.21 -4.08 1.53
C GLY A 50 11.40 -2.79 1.75
N PRO A 51 11.19 -2.39 3.02
CA PRO A 51 10.33 -1.28 3.40
C PRO A 51 10.88 0.10 2.97
N VAL A 52 12.20 0.22 2.79
CA VAL A 52 12.82 1.43 2.22
C VAL A 52 12.38 1.62 0.77
N ALA A 53 12.52 0.58 -0.06
CA ALA A 53 12.07 0.61 -1.45
C ALA A 53 10.57 0.89 -1.56
N THR A 54 9.76 0.24 -0.72
CA THR A 54 8.31 0.44 -0.70
C THR A 54 7.92 1.89 -0.44
N ARG A 55 8.55 2.56 0.54
CA ARG A 55 8.29 3.98 0.81
C ARG A 55 8.64 4.85 -0.38
N ARG A 56 9.81 4.62 -0.98
CA ARG A 56 10.28 5.37 -2.15
C ARG A 56 9.36 5.20 -3.36
N PHE A 57 8.82 4.00 -3.58
CA PHE A 57 7.81 3.79 -4.62
C PHE A 57 6.48 4.47 -4.29
N ALA A 58 6.03 4.38 -3.04
CA ALA A 58 4.77 5.00 -2.63
C ALA A 58 4.81 6.54 -2.65
N GLU A 59 5.97 7.16 -2.45
CA GLU A 59 6.18 8.61 -2.62
C GLU A 59 5.89 9.10 -4.05
N LEU A 60 6.02 8.23 -5.07
CA LEU A 60 5.69 8.57 -6.45
C LEU A 60 4.19 8.76 -6.68
N LEU A 61 3.34 8.25 -5.80
CA LEU A 61 1.89 8.38 -5.93
C LEU A 61 1.44 9.84 -6.02
N ALA A 62 2.13 10.77 -5.37
CA ALA A 62 1.82 12.20 -5.41
C ALA A 62 2.35 12.92 -6.66
N GLN A 63 3.08 12.22 -7.53
CA GLN A 63 3.86 12.82 -8.62
C GLN A 63 3.40 12.35 -10.00
N VAL A 64 2.41 11.45 -10.07
CA VAL A 64 1.94 10.83 -11.31
C VAL A 64 0.48 11.15 -11.56
N ASP A 65 0.06 11.12 -12.83
CA ASP A 65 -1.34 11.31 -13.22
C ASP A 65 -2.25 10.20 -12.68
N ALA A 66 -3.56 10.42 -12.69
CA ALA A 66 -4.54 9.50 -12.10
C ALA A 66 -4.45 8.06 -12.63
N GLY A 67 -4.15 7.88 -13.93
CA GLY A 67 -4.01 6.56 -14.52
C GLY A 67 -2.78 5.82 -13.99
N ARG A 68 -1.62 6.50 -13.98
CA ARG A 68 -0.38 5.97 -13.40
C ARG A 68 -0.49 5.77 -11.89
N GLN A 69 -1.21 6.66 -11.19
CA GLN A 69 -1.45 6.58 -9.76
C GLN A 69 -2.26 5.33 -9.38
N ALA A 70 -3.35 5.07 -10.10
CA ALA A 70 -4.18 3.87 -9.88
C ALA A 70 -3.40 2.57 -10.15
N ALA A 71 -2.57 2.55 -11.20
CA ALA A 71 -1.71 1.40 -11.51
C ALA A 71 -0.66 1.16 -10.40
N LEU A 72 -0.01 2.22 -9.93
CA LEU A 72 0.99 2.13 -8.85
C LEU A 72 0.35 1.67 -7.52
N LEU A 73 -0.84 2.16 -7.18
CA LEU A 73 -1.61 1.67 -6.02
C LEU A 73 -1.88 0.17 -6.13
N ALA A 74 -2.30 -0.32 -7.30
CA ALA A 74 -2.52 -1.75 -7.51
C ALA A 74 -1.24 -2.58 -7.32
N ALA A 75 -0.11 -2.11 -7.85
CA ALA A 75 1.18 -2.77 -7.67
C ALA A 75 1.65 -2.77 -6.20
N LEU A 76 1.39 -1.69 -5.45
CA LEU A 76 1.71 -1.63 -4.02
C LEU A 76 0.84 -2.58 -3.18
N ALA A 77 -0.45 -2.71 -3.50
CA ALA A 77 -1.32 -3.70 -2.88
C ALA A 77 -0.82 -5.14 -3.13
N GLU A 78 -0.47 -5.45 -4.38
CA GLU A 78 0.07 -6.76 -4.76
C GLU A 78 1.43 -7.05 -4.13
N ARG A 79 2.26 -6.02 -3.98
CA ARG A 79 3.56 -6.10 -3.29
C ARG A 79 3.42 -6.57 -1.83
N GLY A 80 2.33 -6.21 -1.14
CA GLY A 80 2.04 -6.73 0.19
C GLY A 80 2.81 -6.08 1.35
N ASP A 81 3.49 -4.96 1.14
CA ASP A 81 4.34 -4.33 2.16
C ASP A 81 3.64 -3.12 2.83
N VAL A 82 3.41 -3.24 4.14
CA VAL A 82 2.73 -2.24 4.98
C VAL A 82 3.42 -0.87 4.98
N ALA A 83 4.68 -0.79 4.56
CA ALA A 83 5.40 0.47 4.41
C ALA A 83 4.77 1.40 3.35
N ALA A 84 3.84 0.91 2.51
CA ALA A 84 3.06 1.72 1.57
C ALA A 84 1.85 2.45 2.21
N VAL A 85 1.43 2.03 3.42
CA VAL A 85 0.21 2.53 4.06
C VAL A 85 0.21 4.04 4.29
N PRO A 86 1.27 4.68 4.85
CA PRO A 86 1.24 6.11 5.16
C PRO A 86 1.02 6.99 3.92
N ALA A 87 1.74 6.70 2.83
CA ALA A 87 1.58 7.44 1.57
C ALA A 87 0.19 7.19 0.95
N THR A 88 -0.33 5.96 1.07
CA THR A 88 -1.66 5.63 0.53
C THR A 88 -2.78 6.33 1.31
N THR A 89 -2.66 6.45 2.63
CA THR A 89 -3.58 7.25 3.46
C THR A 89 -3.58 8.72 3.03
N ALA A 90 -2.41 9.29 2.71
CA ALA A 90 -2.33 10.64 2.18
C ALA A 90 -3.03 10.77 0.80
N ILE A 91 -2.97 9.74 -0.05
CA ILE A 91 -3.69 9.74 -1.33
C ILE A 91 -5.21 9.76 -1.15
N VAL A 92 -5.77 9.05 -0.16
CA VAL A 92 -7.23 9.11 0.09
C VAL A 92 -7.68 10.55 0.34
N ALA A 93 -6.92 11.32 1.10
CA ALA A 93 -7.25 12.71 1.42
C ALA A 93 -7.04 13.68 0.24
N ALA A 94 -6.04 13.43 -0.61
CA ALA A 94 -5.63 14.36 -1.67
C ALA A 94 -6.27 14.07 -3.04
N ALA A 95 -6.66 12.82 -3.31
CA ALA A 95 -7.09 12.41 -4.64
C ALA A 95 -8.44 13.06 -5.00
N THR A 96 -8.51 13.64 -6.21
CA THR A 96 -9.73 14.19 -6.79
C THR A 96 -10.48 13.16 -7.64
N ASP A 97 -9.77 12.22 -8.24
CA ASP A 97 -10.32 11.13 -9.06
C ASP A 97 -10.93 10.01 -8.17
N PRO A 98 -12.24 9.68 -8.36
CA PRO A 98 -12.90 8.59 -7.66
C PRO A 98 -12.24 7.22 -7.80
N ALA A 99 -11.69 6.90 -8.97
CA ALA A 99 -11.02 5.63 -9.22
C ALA A 99 -9.71 5.53 -8.43
N VAL A 100 -8.98 6.64 -8.28
CA VAL A 100 -7.79 6.71 -7.43
C VAL A 100 -8.15 6.51 -5.96
N ARG A 101 -9.16 7.24 -5.44
CA ARG A 101 -9.60 7.04 -4.04
C ARG A 101 -10.07 5.60 -3.79
N GLY A 102 -10.84 5.03 -4.72
CA GLY A 102 -11.25 3.62 -4.65
C GLY A 102 -10.06 2.64 -4.67
N ALA A 103 -9.02 2.91 -5.47
CA ALA A 103 -7.79 2.12 -5.46
C ALA A 103 -7.04 2.25 -4.12
N ALA A 104 -6.96 3.46 -3.56
CA ALA A 104 -6.33 3.71 -2.28
C ALA A 104 -7.06 2.99 -1.13
N TYR A 105 -8.39 3.02 -1.09
CA TYR A 105 -9.16 2.24 -0.12
C TYR A 105 -8.85 0.74 -0.19
N ARG A 106 -8.70 0.17 -1.39
CA ARG A 106 -8.31 -1.24 -1.54
C ARG A 106 -6.94 -1.51 -0.93
N VAL A 107 -5.94 -0.67 -1.20
CA VAL A 107 -4.60 -0.80 -0.60
C VAL A 107 -4.68 -0.75 0.93
N LEU A 108 -5.41 0.21 1.50
CA LEU A 108 -5.57 0.33 2.96
C LEU A 108 -6.29 -0.88 3.55
N GLY A 109 -7.29 -1.43 2.86
CA GLY A 109 -7.96 -2.65 3.29
C GLY A 109 -7.06 -3.89 3.26
N THR A 110 -6.15 -3.98 2.28
CA THR A 110 -5.23 -5.12 2.13
C THR A 110 -4.03 -5.04 3.08
N LEU A 111 -3.46 -3.84 3.26
CA LEU A 111 -2.17 -3.65 3.95
C LEU A 111 -2.30 -2.93 5.30
N GLY A 112 -3.38 -2.18 5.49
CA GLY A 112 -3.63 -1.41 6.69
C GLY A 112 -4.16 -2.25 7.84
N GLY A 113 -4.42 -1.59 8.96
CA GLY A 113 -4.94 -2.18 10.18
C GLY A 113 -5.95 -1.27 10.85
N ALA A 114 -6.11 -1.44 12.17
CA ALA A 114 -7.09 -0.69 12.94
C ALA A 114 -6.92 0.84 12.84
N ALA A 115 -5.69 1.33 12.62
CA ALA A 115 -5.37 2.75 12.47
C ALA A 115 -6.03 3.38 11.23
N GLU A 116 -6.30 2.60 10.20
CA GLU A 116 -6.92 3.07 8.95
C GLU A 116 -8.46 3.02 8.99
N VAL A 117 -9.07 2.49 10.05
CA VAL A 117 -10.54 2.41 10.13
C VAL A 117 -11.23 3.76 10.03
N PRO A 118 -10.77 4.85 10.71
CA PRO A 118 -11.42 6.16 10.61
C PRO A 118 -11.46 6.69 9.16
N VAL A 119 -10.37 6.57 8.40
CA VAL A 119 -10.32 7.04 7.02
C VAL A 119 -11.23 6.20 6.11
N LEU A 120 -11.33 4.90 6.35
CA LEU A 120 -12.23 4.02 5.61
C LEU A 120 -13.70 4.25 5.94
N VAL A 121 -14.05 4.58 7.19
CA VAL A 121 -15.42 4.95 7.53
C VAL A 121 -15.83 6.26 6.85
N GLY A 122 -14.94 7.25 6.77
CA GLY A 122 -15.18 8.46 5.98
C GLY A 122 -15.54 8.14 4.52
N GLY A 123 -14.92 7.10 3.93
CA GLY A 123 -15.24 6.61 2.59
C GLY A 123 -16.67 6.07 2.43
N LEU A 124 -17.38 5.72 3.50
CA LEU A 124 -18.78 5.24 3.43
C LEU A 124 -19.78 6.36 3.09
N ALA A 125 -19.39 7.62 3.24
CA ALA A 125 -20.18 8.78 2.82
C ALA A 125 -19.99 9.13 1.34
N MET A 126 -19.00 8.53 0.66
CA MET A 126 -18.77 8.74 -0.77
C MET A 126 -19.83 8.02 -1.61
N PRO A 127 -20.10 8.45 -2.85
CA PRO A 127 -21.09 7.78 -3.69
C PRO A 127 -20.54 6.53 -4.39
N GLY A 128 -21.43 5.56 -4.64
CA GLY A 128 -21.23 4.49 -5.61
C GLY A 128 -20.00 3.61 -5.38
N ALA A 129 -19.10 3.56 -6.37
CA ALA A 129 -17.97 2.65 -6.37
C ALA A 129 -16.97 2.91 -5.22
N GLU A 130 -16.85 4.16 -4.77
CA GLU A 130 -15.97 4.55 -3.67
C GLU A 130 -16.48 4.03 -2.34
N GLN A 131 -17.79 4.19 -2.09
CA GLN A 131 -18.47 3.60 -0.94
C GLN A 131 -18.23 2.09 -0.86
N ALA A 132 -18.43 1.42 -1.99
CA ALA A 132 -18.27 -0.03 -2.07
C ALA A 132 -16.82 -0.46 -1.85
N ALA A 133 -15.84 0.34 -2.28
CA ALA A 133 -14.42 0.08 -2.03
C ALA A 133 -14.06 0.26 -0.55
N ALA A 134 -14.53 1.34 0.08
CA ALA A 134 -14.32 1.60 1.50
C ALA A 134 -14.97 0.52 2.39
N LEU A 135 -16.20 0.11 2.07
CA LEU A 135 -16.88 -0.98 2.76
C LEU A 135 -16.11 -2.30 2.67
N ARG A 136 -15.63 -2.66 1.47
CA ARG A 136 -14.80 -3.87 1.29
C ARG A 136 -13.50 -3.78 2.09
N ALA A 137 -12.85 -2.61 2.12
CA ALA A 137 -11.64 -2.40 2.89
C ALA A 137 -11.85 -2.63 4.40
N LEU A 138 -12.94 -2.10 4.96
CA LEU A 138 -13.33 -2.34 6.35
C LEU A 138 -13.57 -3.82 6.65
N GLN A 139 -14.13 -4.57 5.70
CA GLN A 139 -14.37 -6.01 5.85
C GLN A 139 -13.08 -6.83 5.85
N MET A 140 -11.97 -6.32 5.29
CA MET A 140 -10.67 -6.99 5.23
C MET A 140 -9.83 -6.80 6.50
N ILE A 141 -9.90 -5.63 7.15
CA ILE A 141 -9.11 -5.25 8.35
C ILE A 141 -9.51 -6.02 9.64
N ARG A 142 -10.25 -7.14 9.56
CA ARG A 142 -10.91 -7.80 10.71
C ARG A 142 -9.99 -7.99 11.93
N GLY A 143 -10.43 -7.44 13.05
CA GLY A 143 -9.87 -7.62 14.39
C GLY A 143 -10.71 -6.90 15.44
N PRO A 144 -10.56 -7.17 16.76
CA PRO A 144 -11.38 -6.55 17.80
C PRO A 144 -11.32 -5.01 17.78
N GLN A 145 -10.16 -4.45 17.46
CA GLN A 145 -9.95 -3.01 17.32
C GLN A 145 -10.73 -2.45 16.12
N ALA A 146 -10.79 -3.17 15.01
CA ALA A 146 -11.58 -2.78 13.85
C ALA A 146 -13.08 -2.77 14.16
N ALA A 147 -13.58 -3.75 14.91
CA ALA A 147 -14.98 -3.79 15.31
C ALA A 147 -15.36 -2.63 16.27
N ALA A 148 -14.48 -2.26 17.19
CA ALA A 148 -14.71 -1.11 18.08
C ALA A 148 -14.71 0.20 17.28
N ALA A 149 -13.70 0.40 16.43
CA ALA A 149 -13.57 1.60 15.61
C ALA A 149 -14.74 1.74 14.59
N ILE A 150 -15.24 0.64 14.02
CA ILE A 150 -16.44 0.66 13.16
C ILE A 150 -17.68 1.09 13.96
N ARG A 151 -17.89 0.58 15.18
CA ARG A 151 -19.04 0.97 16.01
C ARG A 151 -18.99 2.44 16.41
N GLU A 152 -17.82 2.92 16.83
CA GLU A 152 -17.63 4.32 17.21
C GLU A 152 -17.91 5.23 16.03
N ALA A 153 -17.34 4.92 14.87
CA ALA A 153 -17.52 5.73 13.68
C ALA A 153 -18.96 5.67 13.13
N ALA A 154 -19.67 4.54 13.28
CA ALA A 154 -21.09 4.40 12.96
C ALA A 154 -22.02 5.16 13.93
N ALA A 155 -21.60 5.42 15.16
CA ALA A 155 -22.36 6.22 16.12
C ALA A 155 -22.22 7.74 15.89
N SER A 156 -21.19 8.15 15.15
CA SER A 156 -20.90 9.55 14.81
C SER A 156 -21.34 9.99 13.41
N ALA A 157 -21.90 9.06 12.61
CA ALA A 157 -22.41 9.30 11.26
C ALA A 157 -23.93 9.50 11.27
#